data_AF-A0A849VMI5-F1
#
_entry.id   AF-A0A849VMI5-F1
#
_cell.length_a   1.000
_cell.length_b   1.000
_cell.length_c   1.000
_cell.angle_alpha   90.00
_cell.angle_beta   90.00
_cell.angle_gamma   90.00
#
_symmetry.space_group_name_H-M   'P 1'
#
loop_
_entity.id
_entity.type
_entity.pdbx_description
1 polymer ?
#
loop_
_entity_poly.entity_id
_entity_poly.type
_entity_poly.pdbx_seq_one_letter_code
_entity_poly.pdbx_strand_id
1 'polypeptide(L)'
;MLLLMGSQDAGKVAAAEVARELADQTAAELRAQVLARHRAEWNPVRALLYRGIHERNVDVVRLAKIAGETLQLVQVGETRSWGLNEAARGADAAGVIVVIDRDDEADATGDV
;
A
#
# COMPACT_ATOMS: atom_id res chain seq x y z
N MET A 1 17.36 49.23 3.41
CA MET A 1 16.01 48.64 3.25
C MET A 1 16.00 47.42 2.31
N LEU A 2 16.76 47.41 1.20
CA LEU A 2 16.84 46.25 0.27
C LEU A 2 17.46 44.96 0.85
N LEU A 3 18.42 45.06 1.79
CA LEU A 3 19.07 43.89 2.41
C LEU A 3 18.17 43.05 3.33
N LEU A 4 17.10 43.65 3.89
CA LEU A 4 16.18 42.94 4.79
C LEU A 4 15.19 42.05 4.02
N MET A 5 14.88 42.43 2.77
CA MET A 5 13.84 41.78 1.94
C MET A 5 14.34 40.45 1.37
N GLY A 6 15.61 40.37 0.93
CA GLY A 6 16.23 39.12 0.46
C GLY A 6 16.39 38.05 1.54
N SER A 7 16.59 38.45 2.81
CA SER A 7 16.62 37.52 3.95
C SER A 7 15.24 36.98 4.31
N GLN A 8 14.18 37.77 4.13
CA GLN A 8 12.81 37.31 4.37
C GLN A 8 12.34 36.34 3.29
N ASP A 9 12.74 36.53 2.05
CA ASP A 9 12.33 35.66 0.95
C ASP A 9 13.05 34.30 1.00
N ALA A 10 14.34 34.27 1.37
CA ALA A 10 15.06 33.02 1.64
C ALA A 10 14.42 32.21 2.78
N GLY A 11 14.00 32.88 3.87
CA GLY A 11 13.31 32.23 4.99
C GLY A 11 11.96 31.63 4.61
N LYS A 12 11.20 32.29 3.72
CA LYS A 12 9.92 31.77 3.21
C LYS A 12 10.09 30.55 2.31
N VAL A 13 11.12 30.53 1.46
CA VAL A 13 11.41 29.39 0.59
C VAL A 13 11.80 28.17 1.42
N ALA A 14 12.70 28.32 2.39
CA ALA A 14 13.07 27.24 3.29
C ALA A 14 11.87 26.71 4.10
N ALA A 15 11.00 27.61 4.60
CA ALA A 15 9.78 27.20 5.28
C ALA A 15 8.80 26.45 4.36
N ALA A 16 8.68 26.84 3.09
CA ALA A 16 7.84 26.17 2.11
C ALA A 16 8.38 24.78 1.74
N GLU A 17 9.70 24.61 1.64
CA GLU A 17 10.34 23.31 1.41
C GLU A 17 10.11 22.34 2.58
N VAL A 18 10.33 22.79 3.81
CA VAL A 18 10.05 21.98 5.01
C VAL A 18 8.57 21.62 5.11
N ALA A 19 7.67 22.58 4.84
CA ALA A 19 6.23 22.32 4.84
C ALA A 19 5.83 21.28 3.77
N ARG A 20 6.47 21.32 2.59
CA ARG A 20 6.26 20.33 1.53
C ARG A 20 6.75 18.95 1.96
N GLU A 21 7.95 18.86 2.53
CA GLU A 21 8.50 17.58 3.00
C GLU A 21 7.62 16.95 4.09
N LEU A 22 7.16 17.75 5.05
CA LEU A 22 6.22 17.28 6.08
C LEU A 22 4.89 16.81 5.48
N ALA A 23 4.37 17.53 4.48
CA ALA A 23 3.16 17.13 3.78
C ALA A 23 3.34 15.79 3.04
N ASP A 24 4.49 15.59 2.40
CA ASP A 24 4.82 14.34 1.71
C ASP A 24 4.97 13.17 2.68
N GLN A 25 5.64 13.36 3.83
CA GLN A 25 5.76 12.37 4.90
C GLN A 25 4.40 12.00 5.47
N THR A 26 3.58 13.00 5.83
CA THR A 26 2.22 12.78 6.34
C THR A 26 1.37 12.01 5.33
N ALA A 27 1.45 12.39 4.05
CA ALA A 27 0.74 11.68 3.01
C ALA A 27 1.20 10.22 2.93
N ALA A 28 2.51 9.94 2.94
CA ALA A 28 3.06 8.58 2.92
C ALA A 28 2.59 7.73 4.11
N GLU A 29 2.59 8.29 5.32
CA GLU A 29 2.09 7.62 6.52
C GLU A 29 0.61 7.25 6.39
N LEU A 30 -0.23 8.16 5.90
CA LEU A 30 -1.65 7.88 5.66
C LEU A 30 -1.84 6.75 4.64
N ARG A 31 -1.04 6.71 3.55
CA ARG A 31 -1.07 5.59 2.59
C ARG A 31 -0.69 4.27 3.26
N ALA A 32 0.36 4.28 4.09
CA ALA A 32 0.81 3.10 4.80
C ALA A 32 -0.25 2.57 5.77
N GLN A 33 -0.97 3.47 6.46
CA GLN A 33 -2.08 3.11 7.35
C GLN A 33 -3.24 2.45 6.60
N VAL A 34 -3.64 3.01 5.45
CA VAL A 34 -4.69 2.41 4.60
C VAL A 34 -4.28 1.02 4.14
N LEU A 35 -3.05 0.85 3.63
CA LEU A 35 -2.55 -0.45 3.18
C LEU A 35 -2.45 -1.46 4.33
N ALA A 36 -2.01 -1.03 5.51
CA ALA A 36 -1.95 -1.88 6.70
C ALA A 36 -3.35 -2.37 7.10
N ARG A 37 -4.34 -1.47 7.12
CA ARG A 37 -5.74 -1.83 7.40
C ARG A 37 -6.27 -2.81 6.36
N HIS A 38 -6.07 -2.53 5.07
CA HIS A 38 -6.55 -3.41 4.00
C HIS A 38 -6.01 -4.84 4.16
N ARG A 39 -4.71 -4.99 4.45
CA ARG A 39 -4.11 -6.31 4.71
C ARG A 39 -4.73 -7.02 5.91
N ALA A 40 -5.02 -6.29 6.99
CA ALA A 40 -5.64 -6.85 8.18
C ALA A 40 -7.09 -7.29 7.94
N GLU A 41 -7.85 -6.55 7.14
CA GLU A 41 -9.26 -6.87 6.79
C GLU A 41 -9.40 -8.19 6.02
N TRP A 42 -8.35 -8.65 5.33
CA TRP A 42 -8.34 -9.95 4.65
C TRP A 42 -8.21 -11.15 5.60
N ASN A 43 -7.74 -10.96 6.84
CA ASN A 43 -7.62 -12.03 7.84
C ASN A 43 -8.93 -12.78 8.10
N PRO A 44 -10.06 -12.11 8.44
CA PRO A 44 -11.33 -12.79 8.66
C PRO A 44 -11.86 -13.51 7.41
N VAL A 45 -11.64 -12.97 6.21
CA VAL A 45 -12.04 -13.63 4.95
C VAL A 45 -11.29 -14.95 4.76
N ARG A 46 -9.96 -14.95 4.99
CA ARG A 46 -9.14 -16.17 4.94
C ARG A 46 -9.56 -17.18 6.00
N ALA A 47 -9.80 -16.73 7.23
CA ALA A 47 -10.25 -17.59 8.32
C ALA A 47 -11.59 -18.27 7.99
N LEU A 48 -12.56 -17.52 7.45
CA LEU A 48 -13.84 -18.06 6.99
C LEU A 48 -13.67 -19.09 5.88
N LEU A 49 -12.83 -18.80 4.88
CA LEU A 49 -12.57 -19.72 3.77
C LEU A 49 -11.97 -21.03 4.26
N TYR A 50 -10.92 -20.97 5.08
CA TYR A 50 -10.25 -22.17 5.60
C TYR A 50 -11.17 -22.99 6.50
N ARG A 51 -11.99 -22.33 7.33
CA ARG A 51 -13.02 -23.01 8.11
C ARG A 51 -14.00 -23.74 7.20
N GLY A 52 -14.54 -23.07 6.19
CA GLY A 52 -15.49 -23.68 5.25
C GLY A 52 -14.90 -24.87 4.48
N ILE A 53 -13.63 -24.79 4.08
CA ILE A 53 -12.92 -25.89 3.44
C ILE A 53 -12.76 -27.07 4.41
N HIS A 54 -12.30 -26.80 5.64
CA HIS A 54 -12.05 -27.84 6.65
C HIS A 54 -13.35 -28.58 7.02
N GLU A 55 -14.43 -27.84 7.22
CA GLU A 55 -15.77 -28.37 7.54
C GLU A 55 -16.49 -28.96 6.33
N ARG A 56 -15.92 -28.83 5.12
CA ARG A 56 -16.57 -29.17 3.84
C ARG A 56 -17.94 -28.50 3.67
N ASN A 57 -18.08 -27.28 4.21
CA ASN A 57 -19.31 -26.51 4.21
C ASN A 57 -19.29 -25.48 3.07
N VAL A 58 -20.01 -25.79 1.99
CA VAL A 58 -20.10 -24.96 0.77
C VAL A 58 -20.70 -23.58 1.05
N ASP A 59 -21.64 -23.48 2.00
CA ASP A 59 -22.27 -22.19 2.31
C ASP A 59 -21.31 -21.25 3.02
N VAL A 60 -20.43 -21.78 3.88
CA VAL A 60 -19.35 -20.99 4.51
C VAL A 60 -18.32 -20.55 3.48
N VAL A 61 -17.96 -21.42 2.52
CA VAL A 61 -17.05 -21.04 1.42
C VAL A 61 -17.69 -19.95 0.53
N ARG A 62 -18.98 -20.06 0.21
CA ARG A 62 -19.71 -19.05 -0.55
C ARG A 62 -19.78 -17.72 0.20
N LEU A 63 -20.02 -17.75 1.52
CA LEU A 63 -19.99 -16.57 2.37
C LEU A 63 -18.60 -15.90 2.34
N ALA A 64 -17.52 -16.67 2.47
CA ALA A 64 -16.16 -16.15 2.39
C ALA A 64 -15.88 -15.47 1.04
N LYS A 65 -16.35 -16.06 -0.08
CA LYS A 65 -16.24 -15.45 -1.41
C LYS A 65 -16.96 -14.10 -1.48
N ILE A 66 -18.24 -14.06 -1.09
CA ILE A 66 -19.04 -12.82 -1.14
C ILE A 66 -18.42 -11.74 -0.25
N ALA A 67 -17.96 -12.11 0.94
CA ALA A 67 -17.28 -11.18 1.85
C ALA A 67 -15.98 -10.64 1.24
N GLY A 68 -15.16 -11.50 0.62
CA GLY A 68 -13.94 -11.10 -0.07
C GLY A 68 -14.18 -10.15 -1.25
N GLU A 69 -15.17 -10.45 -2.10
CA GLU A 69 -15.55 -9.57 -3.22
C GLU A 69 -16.09 -8.22 -2.74
N THR A 70 -16.93 -8.23 -1.71
CA THR A 70 -17.45 -7.01 -1.10
C THR A 70 -16.33 -6.15 -0.51
N LEU A 71 -15.40 -6.76 0.22
CA LEU A 71 -14.24 -6.09 0.78
C LEU A 71 -13.36 -5.49 -0.33
N GLN A 72 -13.10 -6.25 -1.39
CA GLN A 72 -12.34 -5.77 -2.54
C GLN A 72 -12.99 -4.53 -3.18
N LEU A 73 -14.33 -4.51 -3.34
CA LEU A 73 -15.03 -3.34 -3.87
C LEU A 73 -14.86 -2.11 -2.99
N VAL A 74 -14.96 -2.26 -1.66
CA VAL A 74 -14.73 -1.17 -0.70
C VAL A 74 -13.30 -0.66 -0.80
N GLN A 75 -12.30 -1.55 -0.78
CA GLN A 75 -10.89 -1.18 -0.85
C GLN A 75 -10.54 -0.52 -2.18
N VAL A 76 -11.09 -0.99 -3.30
CA VAL A 76 -10.93 -0.35 -4.62
C VAL A 76 -11.57 1.03 -4.65
N GLY A 77 -12.78 1.18 -4.08
CA GLY A 77 -13.48 2.46 -3.98
C GLY A 77 -12.67 3.47 -3.18
N GLU A 78 -12.13 3.05 -2.03
CA GLU A 78 -11.27 3.87 -1.20
C GLU A 78 -9.96 4.23 -1.90
N THR A 79 -9.26 3.26 -2.47
CA THR A 79 -7.99 3.52 -3.17
C THR A 79 -8.19 4.52 -4.31
N ARG A 80 -9.36 4.50 -4.98
CA ARG A 80 -9.73 5.48 -6.01
C ARG A 80 -10.04 6.87 -5.43
N SER A 81 -10.81 6.96 -4.34
CA SER A 81 -11.17 8.26 -3.76
C SER A 81 -9.97 9.00 -3.16
N TRP A 82 -8.95 8.25 -2.73
CA TRP A 82 -7.71 8.79 -2.19
C TRP A 82 -6.57 8.95 -3.23
N GLY A 83 -6.83 8.64 -4.52
CA GLY A 83 -5.81 8.73 -5.58
C GLY A 83 -4.65 7.73 -5.45
N LEU A 84 -4.79 6.69 -4.62
CA LEU A 84 -3.74 5.70 -4.36
C LEU A 84 -3.53 4.70 -5.51
N ASN A 85 -4.48 4.64 -6.46
CA ASN A 85 -4.44 3.73 -7.60
C ASN A 85 -3.93 4.39 -8.90
N GLU A 86 -3.50 5.65 -8.86
CA GLU A 86 -3.11 6.39 -10.08
C GLU A 86 -1.82 5.87 -10.73
N ALA A 87 -0.96 5.17 -9.96
CA ALA A 87 0.21 4.48 -10.51
C ALA A 87 -0.14 3.37 -11.51
N ALA A 88 -1.36 2.80 -11.48
CA ALA A 88 -1.78 1.78 -12.44
C ALA A 88 -2.38 2.36 -13.74
N ARG A 89 -2.58 3.69 -13.82
CA ARG A 89 -3.12 4.36 -15.03
C ARG A 89 -2.13 5.28 -15.73
N GLY A 90 -0.98 5.57 -15.14
CA GLY A 90 0.10 6.31 -15.78
C GLY A 90 1.28 5.40 -16.04
N ALA A 91 1.48 4.99 -17.28
CA ALA A 91 2.73 4.39 -17.75
C ALA A 91 3.95 5.34 -17.67
N ASP A 92 3.84 6.47 -16.97
CA ASP A 92 4.85 7.54 -16.93
C ASP A 92 5.29 7.97 -15.52
N ALA A 93 4.88 7.26 -14.46
CA ALA A 93 5.44 7.50 -13.13
C ALA A 93 6.43 6.39 -12.79
N ALA A 94 7.72 6.70 -12.87
CA ALA A 94 8.85 5.85 -12.51
C ALA A 94 8.68 5.23 -11.10
N GLY A 95 7.98 4.10 -11.02
CA GLY A 95 7.82 3.31 -9.81
C GLY A 95 9.02 2.38 -9.68
N VAL A 96 9.83 2.57 -8.64
CA VAL A 96 10.86 1.60 -8.27
C VAL A 96 10.16 0.27 -7.98
N ILE A 97 10.39 -0.71 -8.84
CA ILE A 97 9.99 -2.10 -8.63
C ILE A 97 11.06 -2.72 -7.73
N VAL A 98 10.72 -2.97 -6.47
CA VAL A 98 11.57 -3.77 -5.59
C VAL A 98 11.32 -5.25 -5.93
N VAL A 99 12.20 -5.81 -6.75
CA VAL A 99 12.30 -7.25 -7.00
C VAL A 99 13.12 -7.84 -5.84
N ILE A 100 12.50 -8.70 -5.03
CA ILE A 100 13.23 -9.53 -4.07
C ILE A 100 13.57 -10.81 -4.80
N ASP A 101 14.80 -10.92 -5.31
CA ASP A 101 15.35 -12.22 -5.68
C ASP A 101 15.49 -13.04 -4.40
N ARG A 102 14.85 -14.20 -4.38
CA ARG A 102 15.21 -15.24 -3.42
C ARG A 102 16.24 -16.07 -4.15
N ASP A 103 17.49 -15.94 -3.74
CA ASP A 103 18.53 -16.87 -4.19
C ASP A 103 18.12 -18.28 -3.76
N ASP A 104 17.71 -19.08 -4.74
CA ASP A 104 17.59 -20.52 -4.62
C ASP A 104 19.02 -21.10 -4.55
N GLU A 105 19.71 -20.94 -3.42
CA GLU A 105 20.82 -21.84 -3.08
C GLU A 105 20.25 -23.10 -2.40
N ALA A 106 19.63 -23.93 -3.23
CA ALA A 106 19.41 -25.33 -2.96
C ALA A 106 19.87 -26.11 -4.20
N ASP A 107 21.17 -26.38 -4.30
CA ASP A 107 21.75 -27.65 -4.77
C ASP A 107 23.25 -27.53 -5.06
N ALA A 108 24.05 -27.75 -4.02
CA ALA A 108 25.39 -28.34 -4.09
C ALA A 108 25.59 -29.00 -2.71
N THR A 109 25.69 -30.31 -2.53
CA THR A 109 26.25 -31.34 -3.40
C THR A 109 25.75 -32.68 -2.85
N GLY A 110 25.05 -33.47 -3.67
CA GLY A 110 24.88 -34.89 -3.46
C GLY A 110 25.84 -35.63 -4.40
N ASP A 111 27.02 -35.99 -3.90
CA ASP A 111 27.78 -37.19 -4.31
C ASP A 111 29.05 -37.30 -3.44
N VAL A 112 29.04 -38.22 -2.45
CA VAL A 112 29.97 -39.36 -2.24
C VAL A 112 29.33 -40.29 -1.20
#